data_AF-A0A3Q1G2P2-F1
#
_entry.id   AF-A0A3Q1G2P2-F1
#
_cell.length_a   1.000
_cell.length_b   1.000
_cell.length_c   1.000
_cell.angle_alpha   90.00
_cell.angle_beta   90.00
_cell.angle_gamma   90.00
#
_symmetry.space_group_name_H-M   'P 1'
#
loop_
_entity.id
_entity.type
_entity.pdbx_description
1 polymer ?
#
loop_
_entity_poly.entity_id
_entity_poly.type
_entity_poly.pdbx_seq_one_letter_code
_entity_poly.pdbx_strand_id
1 'polypeptide(L)'
;MGTVQYNEEGVLMSINELCGVMTNRQWIYQTCTEFGFYETCEDATCPFSGMLTLQTQTKLCTMVFGVSQHSLPARIAFTNNYYGGDNPNTHRVLYVNGGVDPWKELSVVQDRTEEGEDAQTVFIKDTAHCADMASRRFTDRRSLRKARQVQIISQHLQSDRACFFSLRHSSSSSSSCCLSC
;
A
#
# COMPACT_ATOMS: atom_id res chain seq x y z
N MET A 1 0.10 -35.98 -28.22
CA MET A 1 -0.02 -35.26 -29.50
C MET A 1 -0.82 -33.99 -29.24
N GLY A 2 -0.24 -32.84 -29.57
CA GLY A 2 -0.81 -31.51 -29.32
C GLY A 2 0.33 -30.50 -29.13
N THR A 3 0.91 -30.03 -30.24
CA THR A 3 1.92 -28.97 -30.27
C THR A 3 1.23 -27.60 -30.20
N VAL A 4 1.69 -26.70 -29.32
CA VAL A 4 1.32 -25.29 -29.34
C VAL A 4 2.59 -24.48 -29.63
N GLN A 5 2.47 -23.62 -30.62
CA GLN A 5 3.50 -22.85 -31.34
C GLN A 5 4.63 -22.26 -30.48
N TYR A 6 5.85 -22.47 -30.97
CA TYR A 6 7.01 -21.64 -30.66
C TYR A 6 7.04 -20.46 -31.66
N ASN A 7 7.16 -19.24 -31.15
CA ASN A 7 7.67 -18.09 -31.90
C ASN A 7 9.19 -18.27 -32.08
N GLU A 8 9.74 -17.87 -33.22
CA GLU A 8 11.11 -18.18 -33.67
C GLU A 8 12.26 -17.50 -32.88
N GLU A 9 11.99 -16.93 -31.71
CA GLU A 9 13.01 -16.41 -30.79
C GLU A 9 12.88 -17.07 -29.41
N GLY A 10 12.97 -18.41 -29.39
CA GLY A 10 12.78 -19.26 -28.22
C GLY A 10 13.75 -18.97 -27.07
N VAL A 11 13.46 -17.94 -26.28
CA VAL A 11 14.00 -17.77 -24.94
C VAL A 11 13.19 -18.66 -24.01
N LEU A 12 13.84 -19.67 -23.43
CA LEU A 12 13.27 -20.49 -22.37
C LEU A 12 13.07 -19.62 -21.13
N MET A 13 11.86 -19.08 -20.94
CA MET A 13 11.53 -18.33 -19.73
C MET A 13 11.44 -19.30 -18.54
N SER A 14 12.18 -19.00 -17.48
CA SER A 14 12.10 -19.72 -16.20
C SER A 14 10.71 -19.57 -15.57
N ILE A 15 10.34 -20.49 -14.67
CA ILE A 15 9.10 -20.36 -13.88
C ILE A 15 9.07 -19.04 -13.10
N ASN A 16 10.23 -18.56 -12.63
CA ASN A 16 10.32 -17.27 -11.94
C ASN A 16 10.06 -16.08 -12.88
N GLU A 17 10.55 -16.13 -14.12
CA GLU A 17 10.25 -15.11 -15.14
C GLU A 17 8.78 -15.18 -15.58
N LEU A 18 8.22 -16.37 -15.75
CA LEU A 18 6.80 -16.56 -16.06
C LEU A 18 5.92 -16.03 -14.92
N CYS A 19 6.24 -16.35 -13.66
CA CYS A 19 5.56 -15.80 -12.49
C CYS A 19 5.71 -14.28 -12.44
N GLY A 20 6.90 -13.73 -12.71
CA GLY A 20 7.14 -12.29 -12.76
C GLY A 20 6.31 -11.58 -13.83
N VAL A 21 6.21 -12.17 -15.02
CA VAL A 21 5.35 -11.66 -16.10
C VAL A 21 3.87 -11.73 -15.71
N MET A 22 3.45 -12.82 -15.06
CA MET A 22 2.08 -12.92 -14.54
C MET A 22 1.81 -11.85 -13.49
N THR A 23 2.62 -11.75 -12.42
CA THR A 23 2.43 -10.75 -11.36
C THR A 23 2.41 -9.32 -11.91
N ASN A 24 3.27 -9.03 -12.88
CA ASN A 24 3.28 -7.72 -13.54
C ASN A 24 2.00 -7.47 -14.35
N ARG A 25 1.47 -8.47 -15.06
CA ARG A 25 0.21 -8.33 -15.79
C ARG A 25 -0.96 -8.02 -14.85
N GLN A 26 -1.07 -8.71 -13.71
CA GLN A 26 -2.12 -8.42 -12.72
C GLN A 26 -1.97 -7.02 -12.13
N TRP A 27 -0.75 -6.65 -11.73
CA TRP A 27 -0.45 -5.32 -11.19
C TRP A 27 -0.83 -4.21 -12.17
N ILE A 28 -0.38 -4.31 -13.43
CA ILE A 28 -0.69 -3.32 -14.46
C ILE A 28 -2.20 -3.25 -14.70
N TYR A 29 -2.90 -4.39 -14.69
CA TYR A 29 -4.36 -4.39 -14.82
C TYR A 29 -5.04 -3.61 -13.69
N GLN A 30 -4.63 -3.82 -12.44
CA GLN A 30 -5.16 -3.08 -11.28
C GLN A 30 -4.84 -1.58 -11.38
N THR A 31 -3.62 -1.21 -11.75
CA THR A 31 -3.26 0.19 -12.01
C THR A 31 -4.15 0.81 -13.10
N CYS A 32 -4.44 0.04 -14.16
CA CYS A 32 -5.31 0.45 -15.28
C CYS A 32 -6.81 0.42 -14.97
N THR A 33 -7.25 -0.06 -13.81
CA THR A 33 -8.69 -0.22 -13.53
C THR A 33 -9.13 0.34 -12.19
N GLU A 34 -8.20 0.57 -11.26
CA GLU A 34 -8.50 0.94 -9.89
C GLU A 34 -7.56 2.03 -9.34
N PHE A 35 -6.24 1.86 -9.42
CA PHE A 35 -5.30 2.63 -8.59
C PHE A 35 -4.55 3.77 -9.29
N GLY A 36 -4.17 3.61 -10.56
CA GLY A 36 -3.47 4.66 -11.31
C GLY A 36 -2.07 5.03 -10.80
N PHE A 37 -1.35 4.12 -10.15
CA PHE A 37 0.06 4.25 -9.78
C PHE A 37 0.97 4.32 -11.02
N TYR A 38 1.18 5.52 -11.54
CA TYR A 38 2.01 5.80 -12.72
C TYR A 38 3.14 6.76 -12.41
N GLU A 39 4.35 6.32 -12.72
CA GLU A 39 5.54 7.05 -12.35
C GLU A 39 5.94 7.92 -13.54
N THR A 40 5.97 9.23 -13.33
CA THR A 40 6.28 10.21 -14.37
C THR A 40 7.53 11.02 -14.01
N CYS A 41 8.17 11.58 -15.04
CA CYS A 41 9.39 12.37 -14.92
C CYS A 41 9.34 13.55 -15.89
N GLU A 42 8.19 14.21 -15.98
CA GLU A 42 7.95 15.31 -16.93
C GLU A 42 8.60 16.63 -16.48
N ASP A 43 8.95 16.72 -15.19
CA ASP A 43 9.59 17.90 -14.61
C ASP A 43 11.09 17.97 -14.94
N ALA A 44 11.59 19.17 -15.25
CA ALA A 44 13.00 19.41 -15.62
C ALA A 44 14.00 19.11 -14.49
N THR A 45 13.55 19.05 -13.24
CA THR A 45 14.36 18.69 -12.06
C THR A 45 14.50 17.18 -11.90
N CYS A 46 13.66 16.40 -12.58
CA CYS A 46 13.73 14.95 -12.51
C CYS A 46 14.97 14.43 -13.26
N PRO A 47 15.80 13.57 -12.64
CA PRO A 47 17.06 13.12 -13.23
C PRO A 47 16.90 12.05 -14.33
N PHE A 48 15.67 11.61 -14.62
CA PHE A 48 15.37 10.59 -15.62
C PHE A 48 14.82 11.22 -16.91
N SER A 49 14.46 10.37 -17.89
CA SER A 49 13.96 10.83 -19.18
C SER A 49 12.60 11.51 -19.05
N GLY A 50 12.50 12.73 -19.61
CA GLY A 50 11.24 13.46 -19.81
C GLY A 50 10.21 12.77 -20.69
N MET A 51 10.57 11.65 -21.33
CA MET A 51 9.63 10.82 -22.10
C MET A 51 8.75 9.92 -21.23
N LEU A 52 9.06 9.81 -19.93
CA LEU A 52 8.25 9.09 -18.95
C LEU A 52 7.06 9.95 -18.53
N THR A 53 6.04 9.99 -19.40
CA THR A 53 4.82 10.78 -19.20
C THR A 53 3.66 9.91 -18.76
N LEU A 54 2.64 10.52 -18.14
CA LEU A 54 1.40 9.82 -17.81
C LEU A 54 0.75 9.19 -19.05
N GLN A 55 0.84 9.87 -20.21
CA GLN A 55 0.31 9.37 -21.48
C GLN A 55 1.04 8.09 -21.92
N THR A 56 2.37 8.06 -21.83
CA THR A 56 3.16 6.88 -22.19
C THR A 56 2.80 5.69 -21.29
N GLN A 57 2.65 5.93 -19.98
CA GLN A 57 2.31 4.89 -19.00
C GLN A 57 0.88 4.32 -19.21
N THR A 58 -0.10 5.20 -19.39
CA THR A 58 -1.52 4.82 -19.52
C THR A 58 -1.87 4.22 -20.88
N LYS A 59 -1.05 4.45 -21.92
CA LYS A 59 -1.22 3.83 -23.25
C LYS A 59 -1.26 2.30 -23.17
N LEU A 60 -0.52 1.72 -22.24
CA LEU A 60 -0.47 0.27 -22.02
C LEU A 60 -1.85 -0.30 -21.66
N CYS A 61 -2.66 0.45 -20.91
CA CYS A 61 -4.00 0.04 -20.50
C CYS A 61 -4.91 -0.26 -21.70
N THR A 62 -4.88 0.62 -22.70
CA THR A 62 -5.66 0.43 -23.93
C THR A 62 -5.08 -0.67 -24.80
N MET A 63 -3.75 -0.70 -24.96
CA MET A 63 -3.08 -1.67 -25.85
C MET A 63 -3.19 -3.12 -25.35
N VAL A 64 -3.09 -3.35 -24.04
CA VAL A 64 -3.01 -4.71 -23.47
C VAL A 64 -4.36 -5.19 -22.96
N PHE A 65 -5.19 -4.30 -22.42
CA PHE A 65 -6.44 -4.68 -21.73
C PHE A 65 -7.71 -4.09 -22.36
N GLY A 66 -7.58 -3.27 -23.42
CA GLY A 66 -8.73 -2.59 -24.03
C GLY A 66 -9.39 -1.56 -23.11
N VAL A 67 -8.73 -1.16 -22.02
CA VAL A 67 -9.25 -0.17 -21.08
C VAL A 67 -8.94 1.23 -21.61
N SER A 68 -9.99 2.02 -21.82
CA SER A 68 -9.85 3.41 -22.27
C SER A 68 -9.18 4.26 -21.21
N GLN A 69 -8.13 4.98 -21.59
CA GLN A 69 -7.44 5.95 -20.72
C GLN A 69 -8.40 7.01 -20.16
N HIS A 70 -9.40 7.41 -20.95
CA HIS A 70 -10.42 8.38 -20.52
C HIS A 70 -11.30 7.87 -19.38
N SER A 71 -11.39 6.55 -19.18
CA SER A 71 -12.15 5.96 -18.07
C SER A 71 -11.34 5.90 -16.76
N LEU A 72 -10.01 6.04 -16.82
CA LEU A 72 -9.13 5.91 -15.65
C LEU A 72 -9.47 6.89 -14.52
N PRO A 73 -9.67 8.20 -14.77
CA PRO A 73 -9.91 9.15 -13.68
C PRO A 73 -11.18 8.81 -12.88
N ALA A 74 -12.25 8.39 -13.55
CA ALA A 74 -13.50 8.02 -12.88
C ALA A 74 -13.35 6.75 -12.02
N ARG A 75 -12.53 5.80 -12.49
CA ARG A 75 -12.22 4.56 -11.76
C ARG A 75 -11.36 4.82 -10.52
N ILE A 76 -10.34 5.65 -10.67
CA ILE A 76 -9.49 6.07 -9.53
C ILE A 76 -10.32 6.84 -8.51
N ALA A 77 -11.19 7.75 -8.96
CA ALA A 77 -12.10 8.48 -8.08
C ALA A 77 -13.05 7.54 -7.33
N PHE A 78 -13.56 6.49 -8.00
CA PHE A 78 -14.35 5.46 -7.34
C PHE A 78 -13.56 4.74 -6.25
N THR A 79 -12.34 4.27 -6.54
CA THR A 79 -11.46 3.60 -5.57
C THR A 79 -11.17 4.49 -4.37
N ASN A 80 -10.78 5.74 -4.60
CA ASN A 80 -10.50 6.69 -3.53
C ASN A 80 -11.73 6.97 -2.67
N ASN A 81 -12.90 7.14 -3.29
CA ASN A 81 -14.14 7.35 -2.54
C ASN A 81 -14.56 6.10 -1.74
N TYR A 82 -14.32 4.91 -2.29
CA TYR A 82 -14.65 3.66 -1.63
C TYR A 82 -13.78 3.40 -0.40
N TYR A 83 -12.46 3.65 -0.51
CA TYR A 83 -11.50 3.39 0.59
C TYR A 83 -11.21 4.62 1.48
N GLY A 84 -11.66 5.81 1.08
CA GLY A 84 -11.46 7.07 1.81
C GLY A 84 -10.17 7.82 1.49
N GLY A 85 -9.42 7.40 0.46
CA GLY A 85 -8.22 8.10 -0.03
C GLY A 85 -7.14 8.27 1.06
N ASP A 86 -6.65 9.50 1.20
CA ASP A 86 -5.67 9.92 2.19
C ASP A 86 -6.27 10.22 3.59
N ASN A 87 -7.60 10.20 3.71
CA ASN A 87 -8.31 10.33 4.98
C ASN A 87 -9.34 9.20 5.19
N PRO A 88 -8.87 7.95 5.30
CA PRO A 88 -9.75 6.79 5.38
C PRO A 88 -10.35 6.65 6.78
N ASN A 89 -11.61 6.21 6.85
CA ASN A 89 -12.27 5.91 8.13
C ASN A 89 -11.86 4.51 8.63
N THR A 90 -10.65 4.40 9.18
CA THR A 90 -10.09 3.13 9.66
C THR A 90 -10.02 3.04 11.17
N HIS A 91 -10.18 1.81 11.67
CA HIS A 91 -10.14 1.48 13.09
C HIS A 91 -9.06 0.43 13.30
N ARG A 92 -8.19 0.63 14.30
CA ARG A 92 -7.08 -0.28 14.62
C ARG A 92 -6.12 -0.53 13.46
N VAL A 93 -5.84 0.52 12.67
CA VAL A 93 -4.87 0.50 11.57
C VAL A 93 -3.69 1.40 11.93
N LEU A 94 -2.47 0.93 11.62
CA LEU A 94 -1.23 1.69 11.78
C LEU A 94 -0.58 1.91 10.41
N TYR A 95 -0.48 3.15 9.98
CA TYR A 95 0.17 3.58 8.75
C TYR A 95 1.64 3.91 9.02
N VAL A 96 2.55 3.06 8.59
CA VAL A 96 4.00 3.26 8.77
C VAL A 96 4.62 3.75 7.47
N ASN A 97 5.28 4.90 7.50
CA ASN A 97 5.85 5.53 6.32
C ASN A 97 7.36 5.81 6.49
N GLY A 98 8.14 5.44 5.48
CA GLY A 98 9.57 5.74 5.40
C GLY A 98 9.81 7.13 4.80
N GLY A 99 10.70 7.92 5.38
CA GLY A 99 10.91 9.30 4.92
C GLY A 99 11.58 9.44 3.55
N VAL A 100 12.35 8.43 3.11
CA VAL A 100 12.95 8.39 1.77
C VAL A 100 12.20 7.47 0.80
N ASP A 101 11.08 6.89 1.24
CA ASP A 101 10.22 6.08 0.40
C ASP A 101 9.35 6.99 -0.49
N PRO A 102 9.44 6.91 -1.83
CA PRO A 102 8.57 7.70 -2.71
C PRO A 102 7.09 7.28 -2.58
N TRP A 103 6.80 6.05 -2.16
CA TRP A 103 5.43 5.56 -2.02
C TRP A 103 4.66 6.19 -0.84
N LYS A 104 5.35 6.89 0.08
CA LYS A 104 4.70 7.57 1.20
C LYS A 104 3.67 8.61 0.76
N GLU A 105 3.83 9.16 -0.45
CA GLU A 105 2.89 10.15 -1.01
C GLU A 105 1.53 9.53 -1.34
N LEU A 106 1.44 8.20 -1.41
CA LEU A 106 0.20 7.44 -1.61
C LEU A 106 -0.38 6.88 -0.30
N SER A 107 0.10 7.36 0.84
CA SER A 107 -0.25 6.85 2.17
C SER A 107 -0.89 7.92 3.04
N VAL A 108 -1.43 7.51 4.19
CA VAL A 108 -1.90 8.45 5.22
C VAL A 108 -0.68 8.98 5.96
N VAL A 109 -0.39 10.27 5.76
CA VAL A 109 0.67 11.00 6.46
C VAL A 109 0.02 12.13 7.26
N GLN A 110 0.08 12.09 8.59
CA GLN A 110 -0.39 13.22 9.41
C GLN A 110 0.51 14.44 9.19
N ASP A 111 -0.07 15.63 9.35
CA ASP A 111 0.68 16.89 9.36
C ASP A 111 1.84 16.78 10.34
N ARG A 112 3.00 17.27 9.91
CA ARG A 112 4.33 17.06 10.52
C ARG A 112 4.50 17.71 11.90
N THR A 113 3.41 18.05 12.56
CA THR A 113 3.31 18.78 13.81
C THR A 113 2.53 17.97 14.83
N GLU A 114 3.32 17.48 15.78
CA GLU A 114 2.94 17.20 17.16
C GLU A 114 2.31 15.84 17.47
N GLU A 115 3.01 15.20 18.41
CA GLU A 115 2.73 13.99 19.15
C GLU A 115 1.28 13.94 19.67
N GLY A 116 0.35 13.53 18.83
CA GLY A 116 -0.97 13.08 19.26
C GLY A 116 -0.89 11.62 19.71
N GLU A 117 -1.30 11.34 20.94
CA GLU A 117 -1.29 9.99 21.55
C GLU A 117 -2.21 8.97 20.83
N ASP A 118 -3.02 9.43 19.87
CA ASP A 118 -3.88 8.63 18.98
C ASP A 118 -3.39 8.56 17.52
N ALA A 119 -2.12 8.92 17.25
CA ALA A 119 -1.62 8.92 15.88
C ALA A 119 -1.58 7.49 15.30
N GLN A 120 -2.57 7.17 14.45
CA GLN A 120 -2.60 5.98 13.58
C GLN A 120 -1.44 5.95 12.58
N THR A 121 -0.48 6.90 12.63
CA THR A 121 0.62 7.02 11.68
C THR A 121 1.98 7.03 12.38
N VAL A 122 2.96 6.34 11.82
CA VAL A 122 4.36 6.33 12.27
C VAL A 122 5.24 6.74 11.12
N PHE A 123 5.95 7.87 11.28
CA PHE A 123 6.88 8.36 10.27
C PHE A 123 8.34 8.10 10.66
N ILE A 124 9.06 7.36 9.82
CA ILE A 124 10.45 6.97 10.05
C ILE A 124 11.35 7.67 9.03
N LYS A 125 11.78 8.89 9.38
CA LYS A 125 12.48 9.87 8.51
C LYS A 125 13.56 9.30 7.59
N ASP A 126 14.30 8.30 8.04
CA ASP A 126 15.56 7.88 7.44
C ASP A 126 15.54 6.41 6.99
N THR A 127 14.36 5.92 6.64
CA THR A 127 14.14 4.57 6.09
C THR A 127 13.39 4.61 4.77
N ALA A 128 13.63 3.58 3.97
CA ALA A 128 12.99 3.35 2.68
C ALA A 128 11.78 2.40 2.82
N HIS A 129 11.27 1.96 1.68
CA HIS A 129 10.06 1.16 1.56
C HIS A 129 10.01 -0.03 2.53
N CYS A 130 8.97 -0.04 3.38
CA CYS A 130 8.63 -1.10 4.34
C CYS A 130 9.81 -1.60 5.20
N ALA A 131 10.76 -0.72 5.56
CA ALA A 131 11.93 -1.11 6.33
C ALA A 131 11.58 -1.68 7.72
N ASP A 132 10.46 -1.24 8.30
CA ASP A 132 9.87 -1.74 9.54
C ASP A 132 9.52 -3.23 9.48
N MET A 133 9.06 -3.72 8.33
CA MET A 133 8.70 -5.14 8.10
C MET A 133 9.89 -6.07 7.88
N ALA A 134 11.07 -5.51 7.57
CA ALA A 134 12.28 -6.31 7.40
C ALA A 134 12.73 -6.96 8.72
N SER A 135 13.41 -8.11 8.62
CA SER A 135 14.03 -8.75 9.79
C SER A 135 14.98 -7.79 10.52
N ARG A 136 14.96 -7.84 11.86
CA ARG A 136 15.82 -7.01 12.70
C ARG A 136 17.29 -7.26 12.41
N ARG A 137 18.07 -6.19 12.29
CA ARG A 137 19.52 -6.24 12.15
C ARG A 137 20.17 -5.43 13.26
N PHE A 138 21.36 -5.84 13.68
CA PHE A 138 22.13 -5.07 14.66
C PHE A 138 22.49 -3.67 14.16
N THR A 139 22.65 -3.54 12.83
CA THR A 139 22.96 -2.29 12.13
C THR A 139 21.74 -1.41 11.87
N ASP A 140 20.54 -1.79 12.33
CA ASP A 140 19.34 -0.97 12.15
C ASP A 140 19.54 0.42 12.74
N ARG A 141 18.88 1.42 12.15
CA ARG A 141 18.95 2.78 12.66
C ARG A 141 18.15 2.92 13.95
N ARG A 142 18.51 3.89 14.79
CA ARG A 142 17.81 4.14 16.07
C ARG A 142 16.32 4.46 15.86
N SER A 143 16.01 5.26 14.85
CA SER A 143 14.65 5.59 14.40
C SER A 143 13.82 4.33 14.11
N LEU A 144 14.34 3.43 13.28
CA LEU A 144 13.71 2.15 12.95
C LEU A 144 13.49 1.26 14.18
N ARG A 145 14.49 1.17 15.07
CA ARG A 145 14.34 0.42 16.33
C ARG A 145 13.27 1.01 17.23
N LYS A 146 13.15 2.33 17.31
CA LYS A 146 12.11 3.02 18.09
C LYS A 146 10.72 2.79 17.48
N ALA A 147 10.59 2.93 16.16
CA ALA A 147 9.33 2.71 15.46
C ALA A 147 8.79 1.28 15.67
N ARG A 148 9.65 0.26 15.66
CA ARG A 148 9.24 -1.12 15.95
C ARG A 148 8.88 -1.39 17.41
N GLN A 149 9.11 -0.45 18.32
CA GLN A 149 8.71 -0.56 19.73
C GLN A 149 7.37 0.11 20.03
N VAL A 150 6.74 0.74 19.03
CA VAL A 150 5.41 1.33 19.16
C VAL A 150 4.44 0.23 19.61
N GLN A 151 3.77 0.47 20.75
CA GLN A 151 2.99 -0.55 21.47
C GLN A 151 1.52 -0.64 21.01
N ILE A 152 1.15 0.00 19.91
CA ILE A 152 -0.23 0.05 19.39
C ILE A 152 -0.80 -1.36 19.20
N ILE A 153 -0.02 -2.28 18.63
CA ILE A 153 -0.44 -3.69 18.47
C ILE A 153 -0.73 -4.33 19.84
N SER A 154 0.13 -4.11 20.83
CA SER A 154 -0.06 -4.63 22.19
C SER A 154 -1.30 -4.03 22.85
N GLN A 155 -1.59 -2.75 22.64
CA GLN A 155 -2.78 -2.07 23.16
C GLN A 155 -4.06 -2.64 22.54
N HIS A 156 -4.10 -2.87 21.22
CA HIS A 156 -5.23 -3.51 20.56
C HIS A 156 -5.49 -4.91 21.12
N LEU A 157 -4.44 -5.72 21.29
CA LEU A 157 -4.54 -7.06 21.88
C LEU A 157 -5.04 -7.03 23.33
N GLN A 158 -4.67 -6.02 24.11
CA GLN A 158 -5.17 -5.84 25.49
C GLN A 158 -6.66 -5.44 25.49
N SER A 159 -7.06 -4.54 24.61
CA SER A 159 -8.47 -4.14 24.43
C SER A 159 -9.35 -5.34 24.06
N ASP A 160 -8.91 -6.15 23.09
CA ASP A 160 -9.63 -7.36 22.67
C ASP A 160 -9.78 -8.37 23.83
N ARG A 161 -8.72 -8.55 24.64
CA ARG A 161 -8.77 -9.42 25.83
C ARG A 161 -9.75 -8.89 26.88
N ALA A 162 -9.77 -7.57 27.11
CA ALA A 162 -10.69 -6.96 28.07
C ALA A 162 -12.16 -7.11 27.62
N CYS A 163 -12.44 -6.89 26.33
CA CYS A 163 -13.76 -7.10 25.74
C CYS A 163 -14.22 -8.56 25.88
N PHE A 164 -13.34 -9.52 25.55
CA PHE A 164 -13.64 -10.94 25.69
C PHE A 164 -13.91 -11.36 27.13
N PHE A 165 -13.15 -10.82 28.09
CA PHE A 165 -13.37 -11.08 29.51
C PHE A 165 -14.70 -10.51 29.99
N SER A 166 -15.06 -9.30 29.55
CA SER A 166 -16.34 -8.65 29.84
C SER A 166 -17.53 -9.47 29.32
N LEU A 167 -17.47 -9.95 28.08
CA LEU A 167 -18.52 -10.78 27.46
C LEU A 167 -18.74 -12.13 28.18
N ARG A 168 -17.68 -12.73 28.75
CA ARG A 168 -17.81 -13.97 29.52
C ARG A 168 -18.49 -13.78 30.89
N HIS A 169 -18.39 -12.59 31.47
CA HIS A 169 -18.93 -12.29 32.81
C HIS A 169 -20.30 -11.59 32.77
N SER A 170 -20.76 -11.14 31.60
CA SER A 170 -22.07 -10.51 31.41
C SER A 170 -23.09 -11.51 30.83
N SER A 171 -23.68 -12.34 31.69
CA SER A 171 -24.80 -13.23 31.36
C SER A 171 -26.18 -12.54 31.36
N SER A 172 -26.25 -11.22 31.45
CA SER A 172 -27.53 -10.50 31.37
C SER A 172 -27.34 -9.03 30.96
N SER A 173 -27.82 -8.71 29.76
CA SER A 173 -28.35 -7.40 29.35
C SER A 173 -27.44 -6.18 29.55
N SER A 174 -26.49 -5.93 28.65
CA SER A 174 -26.06 -4.57 28.30
C SER A 174 -25.23 -4.58 27.00
N SER A 175 -25.90 -4.26 25.89
CA SER A 175 -25.37 -4.21 24.52
C SER A 175 -24.40 -3.04 24.27
N SER A 176 -23.99 -2.29 25.30
CA SER A 176 -23.28 -1.02 25.14
C SER A 176 -21.75 -1.15 25.04
N CYS A 177 -21.17 -2.34 25.24
CA CYS A 177 -19.71 -2.51 25.24
C CYS A 177 -19.10 -2.55 23.81
N CYS A 178 -19.90 -2.71 22.76
CA CYS A 178 -19.41 -2.88 21.38
C CYS A 178 -19.34 -1.58 20.55
N LEU A 179 -19.71 -0.41 21.11
CA LEU A 179 -19.83 0.84 20.35
C LEU A 179 -18.64 1.80 20.50
N SER A 180 -17.53 1.37 21.10
CA SER A 180 -16.32 2.20 21.22
C SER A 180 -15.00 1.44 20.99
N CYS A 181 -15.02 0.44 20.09
CA CYS A 181 -13.82 -0.25 19.61
C CYS A 181 -13.58 0.04 18.12
#